data_AF-A0A9R1FJJ3-F1
#
_entry.id   AF-A0A9R1FJJ3-F1
#
_cell.length_a   1.000
_cell.length_b   1.000
_cell.length_c   1.000
_cell.angle_alpha   90.00
_cell.angle_beta   90.00
_cell.angle_gamma   90.00
#
_symmetry.space_group_name_H-M   'P 1'
#
loop_
_entity.id
_entity.type
_entity.pdbx_description
1 polymer ?
#
loop_
_entity_poly.entity_id
_entity_poly.type
_entity_poly.pdbx_seq_one_letter_code
_entity_poly.pdbx_strand_id
1 'polypeptide(L)'
;MTLLCVPLVGRTVEEMKIDAAAAAAAGADLVEIRLDYIEGFRPREDLPRLLHSCPLPVLVTYRPNWEGGRYDGDDATRFETLYLAMELGVDYVDIELKVADKFVGFLSGNKPDKCKLIVSSHNYESTPSCEDLANLVARIQEVGADIVKVATTATDIVDVSRMFQVMVHCQVPMIGLVMSERGLMSRVLSPKFGGYLTFGILDATKTSASGQPTLEELLDIYNIRCIGPDTKVLGLIANPVKQSKSPILHNKCLQSVGYNAVYLPLLADDLARFLDTYSAPDFSGFSCSLPFKVDAVHCCHEHDAVAKSIGAINTIVRKSDGKLVGYNTDYIGAISAIEDGIGGLGSKDAAMSPLSGRLIVVVGAGGAAKAIAYGAKKKGARVVVANRTYEKAVTLANAVGGQALRLADLENFRPEEGTILANATSLGMYPNVDGTPVPKKALSFYDVVFDAVYAPKVTRLLREAKEHGVKVVSGVEMFVRQAMGQFEHFTGGIEAPESLMREIAAQYT
;
A
#
# COMPACT_ATOMS: atom_id res chain seq x y z
N MET A 1 11.48 -19.88 5.98
CA MET A 1 10.92 -18.60 6.47
C MET A 1 11.81 -17.48 5.96
N THR A 2 11.24 -16.42 5.37
CA THR A 2 12.00 -15.24 4.93
C THR A 2 12.54 -14.47 6.13
N LEU A 3 13.82 -14.09 6.07
CA LEU A 3 14.47 -13.29 7.10
C LEU A 3 14.17 -11.79 6.93
N LEU A 4 14.04 -11.06 8.03
CA LEU A 4 13.91 -9.60 8.09
C LEU A 4 15.27 -8.99 8.41
N CYS A 5 15.86 -8.34 7.42
CA CYS A 5 17.14 -7.64 7.55
C CYS A 5 16.94 -6.15 7.70
N VAL A 6 17.64 -5.55 8.66
CA VAL A 6 17.67 -4.09 8.82
C VAL A 6 18.99 -3.55 8.28
N PRO A 7 18.97 -2.67 7.25
CA PRO A 7 20.16 -2.00 6.78
C PRO A 7 20.57 -0.88 7.75
N LEU A 8 21.82 -0.92 8.21
CA LEU A 8 22.40 0.09 9.08
C LEU A 8 23.20 1.07 8.21
N VAL A 9 22.84 2.36 8.30
CA VAL A 9 23.39 3.44 7.46
C VAL A 9 23.94 4.61 8.29
N GLY A 10 24.28 4.34 9.56
CA GLY A 10 24.96 5.29 10.43
C GLY A 10 26.30 5.73 9.86
N ARG A 11 26.73 6.96 10.18
CA ARG A 11 27.98 7.55 9.69
C ARG A 11 29.18 7.19 10.56
N THR A 12 28.95 6.64 11.74
CA THR A 12 29.99 6.26 12.70
C THR A 12 29.76 4.84 13.23
N VAL A 13 30.83 4.22 13.77
CA VAL A 13 30.75 2.90 14.40
C VAL A 13 29.75 2.86 15.56
N GLU A 14 29.68 3.91 16.37
CA GLU A 14 28.77 3.94 17.52
C GLU A 14 27.31 4.12 17.08
N GLU A 15 27.03 4.91 16.03
CA GLU A 15 25.69 4.98 15.43
C GLU A 15 25.24 3.62 14.90
N MET A 16 26.10 2.91 14.17
CA MET A 16 25.80 1.56 13.68
C MET A 16 25.47 0.58 14.82
N LYS A 17 26.18 0.65 15.95
CA LYS A 17 25.92 -0.22 17.11
C LYS A 17 24.61 0.10 17.80
N ILE A 18 24.27 1.39 17.95
CA ILE A 18 22.97 1.82 18.47
C ILE A 18 21.85 1.30 17.57
N ASP A 19 22.01 1.44 16.25
CA ASP A 19 21.02 1.00 15.28
C ASP A 19 20.88 -0.54 15.26
N ALA A 20 21.98 -1.28 15.43
CA ALA A 20 21.93 -2.74 15.55
C ALA A 20 21.14 -3.20 16.80
N ALA A 21 21.35 -2.53 17.94
CA ALA A 21 20.58 -2.80 19.15
C ALA A 21 19.09 -2.44 18.99
N ALA A 22 18.80 -1.32 18.33
CA ALA A 22 17.43 -0.93 18.01
C ALA A 22 16.75 -1.94 17.06
N ALA A 23 17.47 -2.45 16.05
CA ALA A 23 16.98 -3.47 15.14
C ALA A 23 16.64 -4.78 15.86
N ALA A 24 17.49 -5.22 16.80
CA ALA A 24 17.22 -6.38 17.63
C ALA A 24 15.97 -6.18 18.50
N ALA A 25 15.86 -5.04 19.18
CA ALA A 25 14.70 -4.71 20.01
C ALA A 25 13.39 -4.64 19.19
N ALA A 26 13.48 -4.23 17.93
CA ALA A 26 12.36 -4.14 17.00
C ALA A 26 12.02 -5.46 16.28
N GLY A 27 12.75 -6.56 16.54
CA GLY A 27 12.42 -7.90 16.03
C GLY A 27 13.01 -8.25 14.65
N ALA A 28 14.12 -7.62 14.26
CA ALA A 28 14.89 -8.02 13.08
C ALA A 28 15.56 -9.39 13.29
N ASP A 29 15.74 -10.15 12.20
CA ASP A 29 16.45 -11.43 12.25
C ASP A 29 17.97 -11.26 12.04
N LEU A 30 18.37 -10.19 11.36
CA LEU A 30 19.76 -9.85 11.07
C LEU A 30 19.90 -8.36 10.71
N VAL A 31 21.14 -7.89 10.68
CA VAL A 31 21.48 -6.52 10.24
C VAL A 31 22.43 -6.53 9.05
N GLU A 32 22.23 -5.62 8.10
CA GLU A 32 23.17 -5.33 7.02
C GLU A 32 24.01 -4.12 7.41
N ILE A 33 25.28 -4.32 7.76
CA ILE A 33 26.21 -3.22 8.02
C ILE A 33 26.71 -2.68 6.69
N ARG A 34 26.30 -1.45 6.33
CA ARG A 34 26.78 -0.73 5.15
C ARG A 34 28.06 0.02 5.45
N LEU A 35 29.19 -0.64 5.26
CA LEU A 35 30.52 -0.06 5.53
C LEU A 35 30.77 1.21 4.73
N ASP A 36 30.19 1.31 3.53
CA ASP A 36 30.31 2.47 2.66
C ASP A 36 29.67 3.75 3.24
N TYR A 37 28.85 3.65 4.28
CA TYR A 37 28.27 4.83 4.95
C TYR A 37 29.13 5.37 6.09
N ILE A 38 30.10 4.61 6.59
CA ILE A 38 30.93 5.01 7.74
C ILE A 38 32.02 5.98 7.26
N GLU A 39 32.02 7.19 7.80
CA GLU A 39 33.00 8.21 7.45
C GLU A 39 34.36 7.87 8.08
N GLY A 40 35.43 7.84 7.27
CA GLY A 40 36.79 7.57 7.75
C GLY A 40 37.02 6.13 8.23
N PHE A 41 36.25 5.16 7.71
CA PHE A 41 36.29 3.76 8.13
C PHE A 41 37.68 3.12 8.00
N ARG A 42 38.16 2.50 9.10
CA ARG A 42 39.44 1.79 9.18
C ARG A 42 39.19 0.30 9.42
N PRO A 43 39.24 -0.55 8.38
CA PRO A 43 38.77 -1.94 8.44
C PRO A 43 39.28 -2.75 9.63
N ARG A 44 40.59 -2.73 9.91
CA ARG A 44 41.22 -3.51 11.00
C ARG A 44 40.87 -3.01 12.41
N GLU A 45 40.51 -1.75 12.56
CA GLU A 45 40.16 -1.16 13.86
C GLU A 45 38.65 -1.21 14.10
N ASP A 46 37.87 -0.91 13.07
CA ASP A 46 36.44 -0.65 13.20
C ASP A 46 35.59 -1.92 13.01
N LEU A 47 35.98 -2.88 12.15
CA LEU A 47 35.22 -4.14 12.02
C LEU A 47 35.13 -4.91 13.33
N PRO A 48 36.23 -5.17 14.07
CA PRO A 48 36.12 -5.85 15.35
C PRO A 48 35.19 -5.13 16.33
N ARG A 49 35.19 -3.79 16.31
CA ARG A 49 34.32 -2.99 17.19
C ARG A 49 32.85 -3.03 16.79
N LEU A 50 32.55 -3.09 15.50
CA LEU A 50 31.19 -3.23 14.97
C LEU A 50 30.60 -4.61 15.28
N LEU A 51 31.42 -5.65 15.10
CA LEU A 51 31.00 -7.04 15.27
C LEU A 51 30.95 -7.46 16.74
N HIS A 52 31.86 -6.92 17.56
CA HIS A 52 31.88 -7.20 18.98
C HIS A 52 30.58 -6.74 19.65
N SER A 53 29.90 -7.69 20.30
CA SER A 53 28.61 -7.47 20.97
C SER A 53 27.48 -7.05 20.02
N CYS A 54 27.59 -7.31 18.71
CA CYS A 54 26.43 -7.19 17.82
C CYS A 54 25.37 -8.23 18.24
N PRO A 55 24.13 -7.83 18.55
CA PRO A 55 23.13 -8.73 19.11
C PRO A 55 22.47 -9.66 18.08
N LEU A 56 22.74 -9.44 16.79
CA LEU A 56 22.10 -10.14 15.68
C LEU A 56 23.15 -10.71 14.72
N PRO A 57 22.80 -11.74 13.94
CA PRO A 57 23.55 -12.15 12.77
C PRO A 57 23.87 -10.97 11.85
N VAL A 58 25.05 -10.98 11.24
CA VAL A 58 25.58 -9.84 10.48
C VAL A 58 25.78 -10.18 9.02
N LEU A 59 25.18 -9.36 8.17
CA LEU A 59 25.53 -9.21 6.77
C LEU A 59 26.44 -8.00 6.60
N VAL A 60 27.66 -8.20 6.09
CA VAL A 60 28.56 -7.10 5.74
C VAL A 60 28.45 -6.78 4.26
N THR A 61 28.24 -5.50 3.95
CA THR A 61 28.21 -4.97 2.59
C THR A 61 29.12 -3.75 2.50
N TYR A 62 30.05 -3.77 1.53
CA TYR A 62 30.90 -2.61 1.23
C TYR A 62 30.65 -2.15 -0.21
N ARG A 63 29.54 -1.42 -0.41
CA ARG A 63 29.01 -1.14 -1.76
C ARG A 63 29.82 -0.03 -2.44
N PRO A 64 30.36 -0.25 -3.65
CA PRO A 64 31.05 0.77 -4.42
C PRO A 64 30.09 1.73 -5.13
N ASN A 65 30.58 2.92 -5.49
CA ASN A 65 29.80 3.97 -6.16
C ASN A 65 29.19 3.53 -7.51
N TRP A 66 29.88 2.67 -8.25
CA TRP A 66 29.42 2.15 -9.54
C TRP A 66 28.26 1.15 -9.42
N GLU A 67 27.94 0.70 -8.20
CA GLU A 67 26.75 -0.10 -7.87
C GLU A 67 25.88 0.63 -6.83
N GLY A 68 25.82 1.97 -6.90
CA GLY A 68 24.92 2.78 -6.07
C GLY A 68 25.30 2.90 -4.59
N GLY A 69 26.50 2.46 -4.20
CA GLY A 69 27.07 2.68 -2.88
C GLY A 69 27.85 4.00 -2.77
N ARG A 70 28.65 4.12 -1.71
CA ARG A 70 29.45 5.31 -1.42
C ARG A 70 30.95 5.09 -1.42
N TYR A 71 31.42 3.84 -1.50
CA TYR A 71 32.85 3.54 -1.55
C TYR A 71 33.45 3.91 -2.91
N ASP A 72 34.56 4.63 -2.91
CA ASP A 72 35.26 5.16 -4.09
C ASP A 72 36.71 4.66 -4.23
N GLY A 73 37.16 3.80 -3.31
CA GLY A 73 38.49 3.20 -3.34
C GLY A 73 38.62 2.00 -4.29
N ASP A 74 39.76 1.30 -4.22
CA ASP A 74 40.07 0.17 -5.07
C ASP A 74 39.46 -1.16 -4.58
N ASP A 75 39.24 -2.09 -5.51
CA ASP A 75 38.65 -3.39 -5.18
C ASP A 75 39.56 -4.27 -4.31
N ALA A 76 40.89 -4.12 -4.34
CA ALA A 76 41.77 -4.96 -3.54
C ALA A 76 41.61 -4.66 -2.05
N THR A 77 41.65 -3.38 -1.66
CA THR A 77 41.37 -2.95 -0.28
C THR A 77 39.96 -3.36 0.17
N ARG A 78 38.98 -3.27 -0.72
CA ARG A 78 37.61 -3.69 -0.46
C ARG A 78 37.48 -5.19 -0.25
N PHE A 79 38.15 -6.00 -1.07
CA PHE A 79 38.18 -7.46 -0.93
C PHE A 79 38.86 -7.89 0.37
N GLU A 80 39.99 -7.28 0.72
CA GLU A 80 40.65 -7.52 2.00
C GLU A 80 39.73 -7.19 3.18
N THR A 81 38.95 -6.12 3.08
CA THR A 81 37.98 -5.72 4.11
C THR A 81 36.85 -6.74 4.26
N LEU A 82 36.28 -7.20 3.13
CA LEU A 82 35.21 -8.21 3.15
C LEU A 82 35.74 -9.55 3.66
N TYR A 83 36.92 -9.97 3.23
CA TYR A 83 37.56 -11.19 3.72
C TYR A 83 37.89 -11.11 5.21
N LEU A 84 38.40 -9.98 5.70
CA LEU A 84 38.60 -9.74 7.13
C LEU A 84 37.28 -9.89 7.91
N ALA A 85 36.15 -9.42 7.38
CA ALA A 85 34.86 -9.65 8.01
C ALA A 85 34.53 -11.16 8.09
N MET A 86 34.81 -11.93 7.03
CA MET A 86 34.64 -13.39 7.03
C MET A 86 35.53 -14.05 8.10
N GLU A 87 36.79 -13.65 8.24
CA GLU A 87 37.72 -14.14 9.26
C GLU A 87 37.26 -13.80 10.69
N LEU A 88 36.60 -12.65 10.86
CA LEU A 88 35.98 -12.23 12.13
C LEU A 88 34.64 -12.94 12.40
N GLY A 89 34.18 -13.82 11.50
CA GLY A 89 33.07 -14.73 11.74
C GLY A 89 31.68 -14.16 11.44
N VAL A 90 31.56 -13.21 10.52
CA VAL A 90 30.24 -12.72 10.07
C VAL A 90 29.45 -13.81 9.34
N ASP A 91 28.13 -13.78 9.46
CA ASP A 91 27.24 -14.77 8.86
C ASP A 91 27.16 -14.63 7.33
N TYR A 92 27.22 -13.40 6.83
CA TYR A 92 27.09 -13.11 5.40
C TYR A 92 28.02 -12.00 4.93
N VAL A 93 28.48 -12.12 3.69
CA VAL A 93 29.14 -11.06 2.92
C VAL A 93 28.42 -10.88 1.60
N ASP A 94 28.15 -9.64 1.21
CA ASP A 94 27.62 -9.28 -0.12
C ASP A 94 28.76 -8.77 -1.02
N ILE A 95 28.87 -9.37 -2.21
CA ILE A 95 29.72 -8.91 -3.30
C ILE A 95 28.93 -8.71 -4.59
N GLU A 96 29.24 -7.69 -5.37
CA GLU A 96 28.55 -7.41 -6.63
C GLU A 96 29.00 -8.38 -7.74
N LEU A 97 28.05 -8.87 -8.53
CA LEU A 97 28.28 -9.82 -9.63
C LEU A 97 29.42 -9.39 -10.56
N LYS A 98 29.53 -8.09 -10.85
CA LYS A 98 30.55 -7.53 -11.77
C LYS A 98 31.99 -7.90 -11.39
N VAL A 99 32.25 -8.12 -10.11
CA VAL A 99 33.59 -8.43 -9.59
C VAL A 99 33.63 -9.72 -8.77
N ALA A 100 32.51 -10.45 -8.71
CA ALA A 100 32.38 -11.64 -7.87
C ALA A 100 33.38 -12.73 -8.26
N ASP A 101 33.65 -12.97 -9.56
CA ASP A 101 34.68 -13.93 -10.01
C ASP A 101 36.08 -13.58 -9.47
N LYS A 102 36.41 -12.28 -9.44
CA LYS A 102 37.70 -11.81 -8.93
C LYS A 102 37.78 -11.99 -7.41
N PHE A 103 36.68 -11.73 -6.69
CA PHE A 103 36.62 -11.92 -5.26
C PHE A 103 36.71 -13.41 -4.89
N VAL A 104 35.98 -14.28 -5.58
CA VAL A 104 36.07 -15.74 -5.38
C VAL A 104 37.47 -16.26 -5.70
N GLY A 105 38.10 -15.76 -6.77
CA GLY A 105 39.51 -16.02 -7.06
C GLY A 105 40.45 -15.55 -5.94
N PHE A 106 40.22 -14.36 -5.39
CA PHE A 106 40.97 -13.81 -4.25
C PHE A 106 40.88 -14.70 -3.01
N LEU A 107 39.68 -15.23 -2.69
CA LEU A 107 39.49 -16.15 -1.56
C LEU A 107 40.35 -17.41 -1.68
N SER A 108 40.74 -17.83 -2.89
CA SER A 108 41.63 -18.97 -3.13
C SER A 108 41.18 -20.27 -2.42
N GLY A 109 39.87 -20.48 -2.27
CA GLY A 109 39.30 -21.62 -1.54
C GLY A 109 39.27 -21.49 -0.01
N ASN A 110 39.75 -20.38 0.57
CA ASN A 110 39.76 -20.13 2.02
C ASN A 110 38.47 -19.48 2.53
N LYS A 111 37.32 -19.73 1.89
CA LYS A 111 36.02 -19.23 2.37
C LYS A 111 35.70 -19.90 3.71
N PRO A 112 35.51 -19.17 4.83
CA PRO A 112 35.12 -19.79 6.08
C PRO A 112 33.75 -20.48 5.97
N ASP A 113 33.63 -21.73 6.42
CA ASP A 113 32.41 -22.55 6.29
C ASP A 113 31.15 -21.90 6.89
N LYS A 114 31.32 -21.04 7.90
CA LYS A 114 30.23 -20.37 8.60
C LYS A 114 29.68 -19.14 7.87
N CYS A 115 30.42 -18.59 6.90
CA CYS A 115 30.04 -17.38 6.19
C CYS A 115 29.45 -17.71 4.82
N LYS A 116 28.23 -17.23 4.56
CA LYS A 116 27.57 -17.38 3.25
C LYS A 116 27.87 -16.17 2.37
N LEU A 117 28.28 -16.44 1.13
CA LEU A 117 28.50 -15.43 0.11
C LEU A 117 27.19 -15.12 -0.62
N ILE A 118 26.74 -13.87 -0.46
CA ILE A 118 25.67 -13.29 -1.27
C ILE A 118 26.32 -12.64 -2.49
N VAL A 119 25.91 -13.04 -3.69
CA VAL A 119 26.31 -12.33 -4.91
C VAL A 119 25.13 -11.55 -5.44
N SER A 120 25.31 -10.23 -5.59
CA SER A 120 24.23 -9.29 -5.87
C SER A 120 24.32 -8.62 -7.23
N SER A 121 23.17 -8.28 -7.80
CA SER A 121 23.04 -7.44 -8.99
C SER A 121 21.90 -6.44 -8.81
N HIS A 122 22.16 -5.18 -9.14
CA HIS A 122 21.19 -4.10 -9.06
C HIS A 122 20.88 -3.54 -10.45
N ASN A 123 19.59 -3.43 -10.77
CA ASN A 123 19.09 -2.71 -11.94
C ASN A 123 18.24 -1.54 -11.45
N TYR A 124 18.79 -0.33 -11.57
CA TYR A 124 18.14 0.89 -11.11
C TYR A 124 17.13 1.46 -12.13
N GLU A 125 17.12 0.96 -13.36
CA GLU A 125 16.32 1.51 -14.46
C GLU A 125 14.97 0.80 -14.60
N SER A 126 14.96 -0.53 -14.54
CA SER A 126 13.77 -1.33 -14.83
C SER A 126 13.85 -2.74 -14.26
N THR A 127 12.82 -3.55 -14.53
CA THR A 127 12.82 -4.99 -14.30
C THR A 127 12.90 -5.70 -15.65
N PRO A 128 13.97 -6.48 -15.94
CA PRO A 128 14.11 -7.20 -17.20
C PRO A 128 13.02 -8.25 -17.44
N SER A 129 13.07 -8.91 -18.62
CA SER A 129 12.20 -10.04 -18.93
C SER A 129 12.48 -11.24 -18.00
N CYS A 130 11.55 -12.20 -17.92
CA CYS A 130 11.78 -13.42 -17.12
C CYS A 130 12.99 -14.22 -17.63
N GLU A 131 13.24 -14.21 -18.94
CA GLU A 131 14.41 -14.85 -19.56
C GLU A 131 15.71 -14.17 -19.11
N ASP A 132 15.77 -12.84 -19.20
CA ASP A 132 16.95 -12.07 -18.77
C ASP A 132 17.21 -12.23 -17.26
N LEU A 133 16.15 -12.25 -16.45
CA LEU A 133 16.25 -12.49 -15.01
C LEU A 133 16.74 -13.92 -14.72
N ALA A 134 16.25 -14.93 -15.43
CA ALA A 134 16.70 -16.31 -15.27
C ALA A 134 18.18 -16.47 -15.69
N ASN A 135 18.59 -15.86 -16.80
CA ASN A 135 19.98 -15.81 -17.24
C ASN A 135 20.89 -15.10 -16.22
N LEU A 136 20.39 -14.01 -15.61
CA LEU A 136 21.10 -13.32 -14.54
C LEU A 136 21.28 -14.20 -13.31
N VAL A 137 20.23 -14.92 -12.88
CA VAL A 137 20.30 -15.87 -11.77
C VAL A 137 21.34 -16.97 -12.07
N ALA A 138 21.31 -17.55 -13.27
CA ALA A 138 22.28 -18.58 -13.68
C ALA A 138 23.72 -18.07 -13.61
N ARG A 139 23.99 -16.86 -14.13
CA ARG A 139 25.31 -16.23 -14.03
C ARG A 139 25.76 -16.03 -12.59
N ILE A 140 24.85 -15.62 -11.69
CA ILE A 140 25.17 -15.47 -10.27
C ILE A 140 25.53 -16.82 -9.64
N GLN A 141 24.82 -17.89 -9.99
CA GLN A 141 25.10 -19.24 -9.51
C GLN A 141 26.44 -19.77 -10.02
N GLU A 142 26.81 -19.51 -11.28
CA GLU A 142 28.07 -19.95 -11.88
C GLU A 142 29.31 -19.42 -11.15
N VAL A 143 29.22 -18.24 -10.54
CA VAL A 143 30.32 -17.65 -9.73
C VAL A 143 30.51 -18.37 -8.39
N GLY A 144 29.58 -19.24 -7.98
CA GLY A 144 29.64 -19.96 -6.71
C GLY A 144 29.00 -19.21 -5.53
N ALA A 145 27.96 -18.41 -5.81
CA ALA A 145 27.16 -17.76 -4.78
C ALA A 145 26.41 -18.80 -3.91
N ASP A 146 26.42 -18.62 -2.58
CA ASP A 146 25.55 -19.40 -1.68
C ASP A 146 24.11 -18.88 -1.72
N ILE A 147 23.96 -17.58 -1.99
CA ILE A 147 22.67 -16.87 -2.07
C ILE A 147 22.70 -15.90 -3.25
N VAL A 148 21.68 -15.97 -4.10
CA VAL A 148 21.49 -15.06 -5.22
C VAL A 148 20.76 -13.80 -4.74
N LYS A 149 21.23 -12.60 -5.06
CA LYS A 149 20.51 -11.34 -4.77
C LYS A 149 20.28 -10.55 -6.05
N VAL A 150 19.02 -10.32 -6.40
CA VAL A 150 18.63 -9.52 -7.56
C VAL A 150 17.67 -8.43 -7.09
N ALA A 151 18.07 -7.17 -7.31
CA ALA A 151 17.25 -6.00 -7.04
C ALA A 151 16.99 -5.23 -8.33
N THR A 152 15.74 -5.10 -8.75
CA THR A 152 15.35 -4.34 -9.96
C THR A 152 14.53 -3.10 -9.62
N THR A 153 14.12 -2.30 -10.59
CA THR A 153 13.20 -1.16 -10.39
C THR A 153 11.86 -1.44 -11.06
N ALA A 154 10.74 -1.19 -10.35
CA ALA A 154 9.41 -1.22 -10.95
C ALA A 154 9.15 0.09 -11.69
N THR A 155 8.88 -0.01 -12.99
CA THR A 155 8.31 1.08 -13.80
C THR A 155 6.78 1.01 -13.80
N ASP A 156 6.25 -0.20 -13.65
CA ASP A 156 4.84 -0.54 -13.48
C ASP A 156 4.73 -1.59 -12.37
N ILE A 157 3.63 -1.62 -11.61
CA ILE A 157 3.41 -2.64 -10.57
C ILE A 157 3.41 -4.06 -11.14
N VAL A 158 3.07 -4.26 -12.41
CA VAL A 158 3.12 -5.59 -13.06
C VAL A 158 4.53 -6.15 -13.20
N ASP A 159 5.56 -5.32 -13.05
CA ASP A 159 6.97 -5.74 -13.08
C ASP A 159 7.31 -6.72 -11.95
N VAL A 160 6.64 -6.59 -10.81
CA VAL A 160 6.82 -7.47 -9.65
C VAL A 160 6.52 -8.93 -9.96
N SER A 161 5.57 -9.20 -10.88
CA SER A 161 5.21 -10.57 -11.29
C SER A 161 6.39 -11.37 -11.85
N ARG A 162 7.29 -10.71 -12.61
CA ARG A 162 8.47 -11.34 -13.22
C ARG A 162 9.48 -11.78 -12.15
N MET A 163 9.66 -10.94 -11.13
CA MET A 163 10.50 -11.29 -9.99
C MET A 163 9.93 -12.48 -9.22
N PHE A 164 8.63 -12.49 -8.93
CA PHE A 164 7.98 -13.64 -8.28
C PHE A 164 8.11 -14.93 -9.09
N GLN A 165 7.92 -14.87 -10.41
CA GLN A 165 8.08 -16.04 -11.27
C GLN A 165 9.49 -16.64 -11.17
N VAL A 166 10.53 -15.79 -11.23
CA VAL A 166 11.92 -16.24 -11.12
C VAL A 166 12.22 -16.80 -9.74
N MET A 167 11.74 -16.16 -8.67
CA MET A 167 11.94 -16.62 -7.29
C MET A 167 11.32 -18.00 -7.03
N VAL A 168 10.09 -18.24 -7.50
CA VAL A 168 9.39 -19.52 -7.31
C VAL A 168 10.10 -20.68 -8.02
N HIS A 169 10.80 -20.41 -9.11
CA HIS A 169 11.55 -21.43 -9.87
C HIS A 169 13.02 -21.53 -9.48
N CYS A 170 13.53 -20.63 -8.63
CA CYS A 170 14.92 -20.63 -8.22
C CYS A 170 15.19 -21.78 -7.24
N GLN A 171 16.14 -22.65 -7.57
CA GLN A 171 16.49 -23.83 -6.75
C GLN A 171 17.54 -23.52 -5.68
N VAL A 172 18.08 -22.31 -5.67
CA VAL A 172 19.01 -21.82 -4.64
C VAL A 172 18.35 -20.70 -3.84
N PRO A 173 18.78 -20.45 -2.59
CA PRO A 173 18.33 -19.32 -1.82
C PRO A 173 18.42 -18.00 -2.62
N MET A 174 17.31 -17.28 -2.73
CA MET A 174 17.22 -16.06 -3.54
C MET A 174 16.62 -14.89 -2.76
N ILE A 175 17.27 -13.74 -2.84
CA ILE A 175 16.77 -12.43 -2.41
C ILE A 175 16.32 -11.69 -3.67
N GLY A 176 15.03 -11.76 -3.98
CA GLY A 176 14.43 -11.06 -5.12
C GLY A 176 13.63 -9.85 -4.66
N LEU A 177 14.02 -8.66 -5.10
CA LEU A 177 13.38 -7.40 -4.68
C LEU A 177 13.15 -6.49 -5.87
N VAL A 178 12.07 -5.73 -5.82
CA VAL A 178 11.75 -4.70 -6.80
C VAL A 178 11.62 -3.36 -6.07
N MET A 179 12.45 -2.40 -6.45
CA MET A 179 12.54 -1.06 -5.87
C MET A 179 11.41 -0.16 -6.39
N SER A 180 11.28 1.01 -5.75
CA SER A 180 10.21 2.01 -5.89
C SER A 180 8.92 1.68 -5.11
N GLU A 181 8.02 2.66 -5.03
CA GLU A 181 6.69 2.49 -4.42
C GLU A 181 5.88 1.39 -5.11
N ARG A 182 5.98 1.25 -6.44
CA ARG A 182 5.32 0.20 -7.23
C ARG A 182 5.86 -1.20 -6.89
N GLY A 183 7.08 -1.28 -6.38
CA GLY A 183 7.77 -2.51 -6.04
C GLY A 183 7.49 -3.04 -4.63
N LEU A 184 6.78 -2.29 -3.77
CA LEU A 184 6.55 -2.63 -2.36
C LEU A 184 6.01 -4.06 -2.17
N MET A 185 5.11 -4.51 -3.05
CA MET A 185 4.55 -5.86 -3.00
C MET A 185 5.62 -6.96 -3.03
N SER A 186 6.73 -6.76 -3.75
CA SER A 186 7.85 -7.71 -3.77
C SER A 186 8.49 -7.93 -2.40
N ARG A 187 8.52 -6.87 -1.57
CA ARG A 187 9.14 -6.88 -0.25
C ARG A 187 8.25 -7.57 0.77
N VAL A 188 6.95 -7.32 0.72
CA VAL A 188 5.96 -7.86 1.67
C VAL A 188 5.64 -9.32 1.37
N LEU A 189 5.47 -9.68 0.09
CA LEU A 189 5.12 -11.05 -0.32
C LEU A 189 6.32 -11.98 -0.53
N SER A 190 7.52 -11.54 -0.14
CA SER A 190 8.73 -12.37 -0.18
C SER A 190 8.53 -13.77 0.46
N PRO A 191 7.88 -13.92 1.63
CA PRO A 191 7.59 -15.24 2.21
C PRO A 191 6.66 -16.12 1.38
N LYS A 192 5.69 -15.53 0.67
CA LYS A 192 4.74 -16.26 -0.17
C LYS A 192 5.41 -16.84 -1.41
N PHE A 193 6.37 -16.11 -1.98
CA PHE A 193 7.03 -16.47 -3.25
C PHE A 193 8.46 -17.01 -3.08
N GLY A 194 8.81 -17.48 -1.88
CA GLY A 194 10.06 -18.21 -1.64
C GLY A 194 11.31 -17.35 -1.44
N GLY A 195 11.17 -16.06 -1.17
CA GLY A 195 12.31 -15.19 -0.93
C GLY A 195 13.05 -15.53 0.36
N TYR A 196 14.38 -15.56 0.30
CA TYR A 196 15.24 -15.88 1.42
C TYR A 196 15.22 -14.77 2.49
N LEU A 197 15.22 -13.52 2.05
CA LEU A 197 15.31 -12.34 2.91
C LEU A 197 14.57 -11.15 2.29
N THR A 198 14.04 -10.27 3.13
CA THR A 198 13.55 -8.94 2.75
C THR A 198 14.11 -7.89 3.70
N PHE A 199 14.04 -6.62 3.29
CA PHE A 199 14.61 -5.51 4.06
C PHE A 199 13.51 -4.61 4.64
N GLY A 200 13.64 -4.29 5.92
CA GLY A 200 12.83 -3.30 6.63
C GLY A 200 13.72 -2.25 7.29
N ILE A 201 13.36 -0.98 7.23
CA ILE A 201 14.13 0.12 7.84
C ILE A 201 13.67 0.40 9.27
N LEU A 202 14.54 0.94 10.12
CA LEU A 202 14.14 1.37 11.47
C LEU A 202 13.22 2.59 11.44
N ASP A 203 13.58 3.58 10.62
CA ASP A 203 12.83 4.81 10.47
C ASP A 203 12.95 5.33 9.03
N ALA A 204 12.02 6.21 8.64
CA ALA A 204 11.94 6.75 7.28
C ALA A 204 13.14 7.61 6.86
N THR A 205 14.00 8.04 7.78
CA THR A 205 15.22 8.80 7.48
C THR A 205 16.42 7.89 7.16
N LYS A 206 16.33 6.60 7.51
CA LYS A 206 17.39 5.60 7.35
C LYS A 206 17.13 4.63 6.19
N THR A 207 16.75 5.16 5.02
CA THR A 207 16.54 4.35 3.82
C THR A 207 17.86 4.03 3.11
N SER A 208 18.08 2.76 2.77
CA SER A 208 19.20 2.34 1.90
C SER A 208 18.78 2.14 0.44
N ALA A 209 17.47 1.94 0.19
CA ALA A 209 16.90 1.83 -1.15
C ALA A 209 15.47 2.38 -1.21
N SER A 210 15.02 2.78 -2.39
CA SER A 210 13.66 3.30 -2.61
C SER A 210 12.58 2.23 -2.39
N GLY A 211 11.49 2.62 -1.72
CA GLY A 211 10.32 1.76 -1.49
C GLY A 211 10.45 0.76 -0.35
N GLN A 212 11.40 0.95 0.59
CA GLN A 212 11.51 0.10 1.78
C GLN A 212 10.41 0.46 2.81
N PRO A 213 9.61 -0.51 3.26
CA PRO A 213 8.74 -0.33 4.42
C PRO A 213 9.56 -0.32 5.71
N THR A 214 9.00 0.23 6.79
CA THR A 214 9.63 0.08 8.10
C THR A 214 9.51 -1.36 8.60
N LEU A 215 10.38 -1.74 9.53
CA LEU A 215 10.29 -3.05 10.19
C LEU A 215 8.97 -3.19 10.96
N GLU A 216 8.52 -2.12 11.61
CA GLU A 216 7.21 -2.04 12.28
C GLU A 216 6.06 -2.28 11.29
N GLU A 217 6.07 -1.66 10.11
CA GLU A 217 5.04 -1.89 9.08
C GLU A 217 5.04 -3.36 8.64
N LEU A 218 6.21 -3.96 8.42
CA LEU A 218 6.31 -5.38 8.02
C LEU A 218 5.73 -6.32 9.09
N LEU A 219 6.04 -6.07 10.36
CA LEU A 219 5.63 -6.92 11.48
C LEU A 219 4.17 -6.67 11.89
N ASP A 220 3.77 -5.42 12.10
CA ASP A 220 2.54 -5.06 12.81
C ASP A 220 1.39 -4.64 11.89
N ILE A 221 1.70 -4.27 10.64
CA ILE A 221 0.69 -3.92 9.63
C ILE A 221 0.54 -5.06 8.65
N TYR A 222 1.62 -5.56 8.06
CA TYR A 222 1.54 -6.61 7.04
C TYR A 222 1.58 -8.02 7.61
N ASN A 223 1.83 -8.17 8.92
CA ASN A 223 1.89 -9.46 9.59
C ASN A 223 2.81 -10.44 8.86
N ILE A 224 3.98 -9.98 8.40
CA ILE A 224 4.85 -10.74 7.47
C ILE A 224 5.21 -12.14 7.98
N ARG A 225 5.27 -12.32 9.31
CA ARG A 225 5.54 -13.61 9.95
C ARG A 225 4.43 -14.65 9.74
N CYS A 226 3.23 -14.22 9.41
CA CYS A 226 2.07 -15.07 9.11
C CYS A 226 1.89 -15.33 7.61
N ILE A 227 2.66 -14.65 6.74
CA ILE A 227 2.56 -14.84 5.30
C ILE A 227 3.27 -16.14 4.91
N GLY A 228 2.57 -17.00 4.19
CA GLY A 228 3.10 -18.24 3.63
C GLY A 228 2.57 -18.51 2.21
N PRO A 229 2.93 -19.66 1.62
CA PRO A 229 2.57 -20.02 0.25
C PRO A 229 1.07 -19.97 -0.02
N ASP A 230 0.23 -20.37 0.95
CA ASP A 230 -1.24 -20.42 0.80
C ASP A 230 -1.96 -19.11 1.15
N THR A 231 -1.24 -18.12 1.69
CA THR A 231 -1.84 -16.84 2.09
C THR A 231 -2.45 -16.14 0.89
N LYS A 232 -3.72 -15.70 1.03
CA LYS A 232 -4.41 -14.94 -0.01
C LYS A 232 -3.93 -13.49 -0.03
N VAL A 233 -3.84 -12.92 -1.22
CA VAL A 233 -3.49 -11.52 -1.46
C VAL A 233 -4.77 -10.75 -1.72
N LEU A 234 -4.98 -9.73 -0.90
CA LEU A 234 -5.97 -8.69 -1.05
C LEU A 234 -5.26 -7.35 -1.26
N GLY A 235 -5.96 -6.33 -1.74
CA GLY A 235 -5.34 -5.00 -1.75
C GLY A 235 -6.20 -3.88 -2.29
N LEU A 236 -5.71 -2.66 -2.11
CA LEU A 236 -6.31 -1.46 -2.66
C LEU A 236 -5.61 -1.05 -3.95
N ILE A 237 -6.32 -1.13 -5.08
CA ILE A 237 -5.87 -0.61 -6.37
C ILE A 237 -6.24 0.88 -6.45
N ALA A 238 -5.23 1.75 -6.52
CA ALA A 238 -5.42 3.20 -6.61
C ALA A 238 -4.19 3.92 -7.19
N ASN A 239 -4.40 5.14 -7.67
CA ASN A 239 -3.31 6.06 -8.02
C ASN A 239 -3.70 7.51 -7.66
N PRO A 240 -3.09 8.10 -6.61
CA PRO A 240 -2.08 7.54 -5.70
C PRO A 240 -2.67 6.55 -4.67
N VAL A 241 -1.81 5.74 -4.01
CA VAL A 241 -2.25 4.75 -2.99
C VAL A 241 -1.64 4.96 -1.59
N LYS A 242 -0.44 5.56 -1.49
CA LYS A 242 0.38 5.64 -0.26
C LYS A 242 -0.36 6.10 1.00
N GLN A 243 -1.30 7.03 0.86
CA GLN A 243 -1.99 7.65 2.01
C GLN A 243 -3.12 6.79 2.57
N SER A 244 -3.49 5.71 1.87
CA SER A 244 -4.62 4.88 2.26
C SER A 244 -4.39 4.19 3.60
N LYS A 245 -5.41 4.23 4.45
CA LYS A 245 -5.45 3.50 5.72
C LYS A 245 -6.07 2.11 5.60
N SER A 246 -6.48 1.71 4.40
CA SER A 246 -7.10 0.40 4.14
C SER A 246 -6.19 -0.78 4.51
N PRO A 247 -4.87 -0.77 4.24
CA PRO A 247 -3.98 -1.87 4.66
C PRO A 247 -3.94 -2.05 6.18
N ILE A 248 -3.87 -0.94 6.95
CA ILE A 248 -3.89 -0.99 8.42
C ILE A 248 -5.19 -1.60 8.92
N LEU A 249 -6.31 -1.08 8.41
CA LEU A 249 -7.65 -1.51 8.80
C LEU A 249 -7.89 -2.99 8.50
N HIS A 250 -7.67 -3.41 7.25
CA HIS A 250 -7.96 -4.77 6.84
C HIS A 250 -7.01 -5.77 7.46
N ASN A 251 -5.69 -5.54 7.51
CA ASN A 251 -4.77 -6.54 8.06
C ASN A 251 -5.01 -6.80 9.55
N LYS A 252 -5.28 -5.77 10.36
CA LYS A 252 -5.62 -5.96 11.78
C LYS A 252 -6.93 -6.73 11.95
N CYS A 253 -7.93 -6.48 11.10
CA CYS A 253 -9.20 -7.20 11.15
C CYS A 253 -9.10 -8.64 10.61
N LEU A 254 -8.29 -8.89 9.59
CA LEU A 254 -8.04 -10.23 9.06
C LEU A 254 -7.32 -11.08 10.11
N GLN A 255 -6.33 -10.49 10.80
CA GLN A 255 -5.63 -11.13 11.90
C GLN A 255 -6.56 -11.44 13.08
N SER A 256 -7.44 -10.52 13.47
CA SER A 256 -8.33 -10.71 14.63
C SER A 256 -9.33 -11.86 14.44
N VAL A 257 -9.70 -12.18 13.20
CA VAL A 257 -10.56 -13.33 12.86
C VAL A 257 -9.79 -14.56 12.39
N GLY A 258 -8.46 -14.51 12.34
CA GLY A 258 -7.62 -15.62 11.87
C GLY A 258 -7.77 -15.96 10.38
N TYR A 259 -8.17 -15.00 9.53
CA TYR A 259 -8.30 -15.23 8.10
C TYR A 259 -6.93 -15.15 7.41
N ASN A 260 -6.52 -16.20 6.71
CA ASN A 260 -5.21 -16.30 6.07
C ASN A 260 -5.09 -15.45 4.80
N ALA A 261 -5.02 -14.14 4.98
CA ALA A 261 -4.78 -13.18 3.90
C ALA A 261 -3.92 -11.99 4.35
N VAL A 262 -3.29 -11.34 3.38
CA VAL A 262 -2.60 -10.06 3.54
C VAL A 262 -3.19 -9.03 2.59
N TYR A 263 -3.41 -7.82 3.07
CA TYR A 263 -3.94 -6.70 2.34
C TYR A 263 -2.85 -5.67 2.04
N LEU A 264 -2.65 -5.33 0.75
CA LEU A 264 -1.58 -4.45 0.30
C LEU A 264 -2.08 -3.14 -0.34
N PRO A 265 -1.31 -2.04 -0.27
CA PRO A 265 -1.49 -0.92 -1.18
C PRO A 265 -0.90 -1.28 -2.56
N LEU A 266 -1.72 -1.14 -3.61
CA LEU A 266 -1.37 -1.51 -4.99
C LEU A 266 -1.40 -0.27 -5.89
N LEU A 267 -0.23 0.33 -6.12
CA LEU A 267 -0.07 1.49 -7.00
C LEU A 267 -0.10 1.03 -8.47
N ALA A 268 -1.28 1.00 -9.07
CA ALA A 268 -1.45 0.64 -10.47
C ALA A 268 -1.58 1.89 -11.36
N ASP A 269 -1.09 1.79 -12.59
CA ASP A 269 -1.30 2.81 -13.63
C ASP A 269 -2.43 2.40 -14.60
N ASP A 270 -2.57 1.10 -14.87
CA ASP A 270 -3.62 0.50 -15.70
C ASP A 270 -4.31 -0.67 -14.96
N LEU A 271 -5.63 -0.59 -14.79
CA LEU A 271 -6.39 -1.59 -14.05
C LEU A 271 -6.48 -2.93 -14.78
N ALA A 272 -6.72 -2.92 -16.10
CA ALA A 272 -6.92 -4.13 -16.87
C ALA A 272 -5.62 -4.95 -16.90
N ARG A 273 -4.50 -4.28 -17.22
CA ARG A 273 -3.16 -4.88 -17.22
C ARG A 273 -2.79 -5.46 -15.85
N PHE A 274 -3.14 -4.76 -14.76
CA PHE A 274 -2.94 -5.26 -13.41
C PHE A 274 -3.74 -6.55 -13.16
N LEU A 275 -5.03 -6.56 -13.46
CA LEU A 275 -5.92 -7.71 -13.22
C LEU A 275 -5.55 -8.93 -14.08
N ASP A 276 -5.10 -8.70 -15.32
CA ASP A 276 -4.63 -9.74 -16.23
C ASP A 276 -3.33 -10.38 -15.73
N THR A 277 -2.38 -9.55 -15.29
CA THR A 277 -1.09 -9.99 -14.77
C THR A 277 -1.25 -10.78 -13.46
N TYR A 278 -2.10 -10.29 -12.55
CA TYR A 278 -2.36 -10.89 -11.25
C TYR A 278 -3.65 -11.73 -11.27
N SER A 279 -3.75 -12.61 -12.27
CA SER A 279 -4.92 -13.47 -12.53
C SER A 279 -4.97 -14.74 -11.67
N ALA A 280 -3.88 -15.09 -10.98
CA ALA A 280 -3.80 -16.28 -10.15
C ALA A 280 -4.83 -16.28 -9.00
N PRO A 281 -5.37 -17.45 -8.58
CA PRO A 281 -6.38 -17.56 -7.52
C PRO A 281 -5.99 -16.98 -6.17
N ASP A 282 -4.69 -16.81 -5.92
CA ASP A 282 -4.20 -16.21 -4.68
C ASP A 282 -4.46 -14.71 -4.60
N PHE A 283 -4.54 -14.02 -5.74
CA PHE A 283 -4.99 -12.64 -5.80
C PHE A 283 -6.52 -12.61 -5.81
N SER A 284 -7.06 -12.68 -4.60
CA SER A 284 -8.45 -13.11 -4.35
C SER A 284 -9.47 -11.96 -4.29
N GLY A 285 -9.03 -10.73 -4.08
CA GLY A 285 -9.94 -9.60 -3.97
C GLY A 285 -9.24 -8.25 -3.91
N PHE A 286 -9.92 -7.23 -4.41
CA PHE A 286 -9.37 -5.89 -4.52
C PHE A 286 -10.40 -4.83 -4.17
N SER A 287 -10.00 -3.85 -3.37
CA SER A 287 -10.71 -2.59 -3.31
C SER A 287 -10.23 -1.70 -4.44
N CYS A 288 -11.14 -0.91 -5.04
CA CYS A 288 -10.81 0.05 -6.09
C CYS A 288 -11.14 1.47 -5.61
N SER A 289 -10.16 2.37 -5.71
CA SER A 289 -10.35 3.80 -5.46
C SER A 289 -10.08 4.62 -6.73
N LEU A 290 -9.95 5.94 -6.58
CA LEU A 290 -9.63 6.84 -7.68
C LEU A 290 -8.34 6.39 -8.40
N PRO A 291 -8.31 6.40 -9.74
CA PRO A 291 -9.40 6.71 -10.68
C PRO A 291 -10.26 5.50 -11.10
N PHE A 292 -9.93 4.29 -10.65
CA PHE A 292 -10.31 3.01 -11.26
C PHE A 292 -11.75 2.51 -11.04
N LYS A 293 -12.56 3.17 -10.21
CA LYS A 293 -13.92 2.66 -9.88
C LYS A 293 -14.83 2.50 -11.09
N VAL A 294 -14.68 3.33 -12.12
CA VAL A 294 -15.49 3.22 -13.35
C VAL A 294 -14.90 2.17 -14.29
N ASP A 295 -13.58 2.15 -14.45
CA ASP A 295 -12.88 1.17 -15.30
C ASP A 295 -13.08 -0.26 -14.82
N ALA A 296 -13.23 -0.46 -13.50
CA ALA A 296 -13.55 -1.75 -12.89
C ALA A 296 -14.85 -2.37 -13.41
N VAL A 297 -15.81 -1.57 -13.89
CA VAL A 297 -17.05 -2.06 -14.53
C VAL A 297 -16.79 -2.73 -15.86
N HIS A 298 -15.73 -2.33 -16.56
CA HIS A 298 -15.34 -2.95 -17.82
C HIS A 298 -14.42 -4.16 -17.62
N CYS A 299 -13.75 -4.25 -16.47
CA CYS A 299 -12.80 -5.31 -16.16
C CYS A 299 -13.43 -6.51 -15.41
N CYS A 300 -14.59 -6.33 -14.76
CA CYS A 300 -15.28 -7.42 -14.09
C CYS A 300 -16.11 -8.26 -15.07
N HIS A 301 -16.17 -9.56 -14.83
CA HIS A 301 -16.93 -10.51 -15.64
C HIS A 301 -18.42 -10.50 -15.26
N GLU A 302 -18.69 -10.31 -13.96
CA GLU A 302 -20.04 -10.26 -13.40
C GLU A 302 -20.16 -9.07 -12.44
N HIS A 303 -21.37 -8.55 -12.28
CA HIS A 303 -21.65 -7.40 -11.43
C HIS A 303 -22.83 -7.70 -10.51
N ASP A 304 -22.71 -7.28 -9.25
CA ASP A 304 -23.89 -7.16 -8.39
C ASP A 304 -24.89 -6.16 -9.00
N ALA A 305 -26.19 -6.38 -8.77
CA ALA A 305 -27.26 -5.57 -9.34
C ALA A 305 -27.13 -4.07 -8.96
N VAL A 306 -26.63 -3.79 -7.75
CA VAL A 306 -26.38 -2.44 -7.26
C VAL A 306 -25.19 -1.81 -7.97
N ALA A 307 -24.03 -2.47 -8.02
CA ALA A 307 -22.85 -2.00 -8.76
C ALA A 307 -23.16 -1.73 -10.23
N LYS A 308 -23.92 -2.61 -10.89
CA LYS A 308 -24.39 -2.42 -12.27
C LYS A 308 -25.26 -1.17 -12.42
N SER A 309 -26.16 -0.92 -11.46
CA SER A 309 -27.04 0.25 -11.47
C SER A 309 -26.28 1.55 -11.20
N ILE A 310 -25.26 1.51 -10.34
CA ILE A 310 -24.39 2.65 -10.03
C ILE A 310 -23.47 2.96 -11.22
N GLY A 311 -22.98 1.94 -11.93
CA GLY A 311 -21.95 2.10 -12.96
C GLY A 311 -20.59 2.49 -12.36
N ALA A 312 -20.28 1.93 -11.19
CA ALA A 312 -18.98 1.99 -10.53
C ALA A 312 -18.82 0.82 -9.55
N ILE A 313 -17.61 0.26 -9.46
CA ILE A 313 -17.23 -0.83 -8.57
C ILE A 313 -16.09 -0.35 -7.66
N ASN A 314 -16.23 -0.52 -6.35
CA ASN A 314 -15.14 -0.29 -5.40
C ASN A 314 -14.62 -1.59 -4.78
N THR A 315 -15.20 -2.74 -5.11
CA THR A 315 -14.86 -4.03 -4.52
C THR A 315 -14.94 -5.11 -5.59
N ILE A 316 -13.83 -5.77 -5.88
CA ILE A 316 -13.70 -6.88 -6.82
C ILE A 316 -13.39 -8.13 -5.99
N VAL A 317 -14.14 -9.22 -6.22
CA VAL A 317 -13.85 -10.53 -5.62
C VAL A 317 -13.60 -11.53 -6.74
N ARG A 318 -12.49 -12.25 -6.67
CA ARG A 318 -12.21 -13.39 -7.55
C ARG A 318 -12.92 -14.63 -6.99
N LYS A 319 -13.80 -15.22 -7.79
CA LYS A 319 -14.51 -16.46 -7.45
C LYS A 319 -13.63 -17.68 -7.74
N SER A 320 -14.05 -18.83 -7.24
CA SER A 320 -13.34 -20.11 -7.42
C SER A 320 -13.22 -20.54 -8.89
N ASP A 321 -14.12 -20.09 -9.76
CA ASP A 321 -14.04 -20.30 -11.22
C ASP A 321 -13.11 -19.31 -11.94
N GLY A 322 -12.42 -18.45 -11.18
CA GLY A 322 -11.49 -17.44 -11.68
C GLY A 322 -12.15 -16.12 -12.08
N LYS A 323 -13.48 -16.05 -12.16
CA LYS A 323 -14.19 -14.84 -12.57
C LYS A 323 -14.06 -13.73 -11.53
N LEU A 324 -13.96 -12.51 -12.03
CA LEU A 324 -14.01 -11.28 -11.25
C LEU A 324 -15.45 -10.80 -11.12
N VAL A 325 -15.95 -10.72 -9.90
CA VAL A 325 -17.28 -10.18 -9.58
C VAL A 325 -17.13 -8.83 -8.90
N GLY A 326 -17.79 -7.81 -9.47
CA GLY A 326 -17.75 -6.44 -8.98
C GLY A 326 -18.95 -6.08 -8.08
N TYR A 327 -18.66 -5.44 -6.96
CA TYR A 327 -19.62 -4.93 -5.98
C TYR A 327 -19.39 -3.44 -5.71
N ASN A 328 -20.38 -2.80 -5.11
CA ASN A 328 -20.26 -1.43 -4.62
C ASN A 328 -20.69 -1.33 -3.15
N THR A 329 -19.75 -1.05 -2.25
CA THR A 329 -20.00 -0.82 -0.81
C THR A 329 -19.97 0.67 -0.43
N ASP A 330 -19.56 1.56 -1.35
CA ASP A 330 -19.53 3.01 -1.13
C ASP A 330 -20.94 3.56 -0.86
N TYR A 331 -21.96 3.10 -1.61
CA TYR A 331 -23.31 3.67 -1.52
C TYR A 331 -23.90 3.46 -0.13
N ILE A 332 -23.80 2.24 0.41
CA ILE A 332 -24.39 1.93 1.71
C ILE A 332 -23.58 2.60 2.81
N GLY A 333 -22.25 2.65 2.70
CA GLY A 333 -21.38 3.31 3.66
C GLY A 333 -21.66 4.81 3.77
N ALA A 334 -21.83 5.50 2.64
CA ALA A 334 -22.12 6.93 2.65
C ALA A 334 -23.54 7.24 3.12
N ILE A 335 -24.54 6.51 2.61
CA ILE A 335 -25.94 6.78 2.95
C ILE A 335 -26.23 6.51 4.42
N SER A 336 -25.77 5.39 4.96
CA SER A 336 -25.95 5.10 6.39
C SER A 336 -25.20 6.10 7.28
N ALA A 337 -24.01 6.56 6.87
CA ALA A 337 -23.30 7.64 7.58
C ALA A 337 -24.11 8.95 7.62
N ILE A 338 -24.75 9.31 6.52
CA ILE A 338 -25.60 10.51 6.44
C ILE A 338 -26.88 10.33 7.26
N GLU A 339 -27.55 9.18 7.17
CA GLU A 339 -28.76 8.88 7.94
C GLU A 339 -28.51 8.95 9.46
N ASP A 340 -27.44 8.30 9.93
CA ASP A 340 -27.00 8.35 11.33
C ASP A 340 -26.61 9.78 11.74
N GLY A 341 -25.93 10.49 10.84
CA GLY A 341 -25.59 11.89 10.97
C GLY A 341 -26.81 12.78 11.19
N ILE A 342 -27.97 12.50 10.59
CA ILE A 342 -29.21 13.27 10.79
C ILE A 342 -29.83 13.00 12.17
N GLY A 343 -29.46 11.91 12.85
CA GLY A 343 -30.09 11.48 14.10
C GLY A 343 -31.30 10.55 13.87
N GLY A 344 -31.46 10.05 12.63
CA GLY A 344 -32.35 8.93 12.38
C GLY A 344 -31.66 7.67 12.87
N LEU A 345 -31.86 7.29 14.14
CA LEU A 345 -31.70 5.90 14.52
C LEU A 345 -32.52 5.10 13.51
N GLY A 346 -31.84 4.29 12.71
CA GLY A 346 -32.47 3.16 12.07
C GLY A 346 -33.01 2.24 13.16
N SER A 347 -34.19 2.55 13.71
CA SER A 347 -35.02 1.43 14.12
C SER A 347 -35.18 0.61 12.84
N LYS A 348 -34.86 -0.67 12.90
CA LYS A 348 -35.22 -1.62 11.84
C LYS A 348 -36.74 -1.56 11.52
N ASP A 349 -37.50 -0.86 12.37
CA ASP A 349 -38.94 -0.59 12.32
C ASP A 349 -39.32 0.80 11.76
N ALA A 350 -38.38 1.65 11.32
CA ALA A 350 -38.72 2.95 10.73
C ALA A 350 -39.25 2.74 9.30
N ALA A 351 -40.56 2.92 9.13
CA ALA A 351 -41.25 2.68 7.85
C ALA A 351 -40.73 3.55 6.68
N MET A 352 -40.02 4.65 6.96
CA MET A 352 -39.45 5.54 5.95
C MET A 352 -38.04 6.04 6.33
N SER A 353 -37.16 6.15 5.34
CA SER A 353 -35.82 6.73 5.50
C SER A 353 -35.90 8.22 5.88
N PRO A 354 -35.00 8.72 6.75
CA PRO A 354 -34.90 10.14 7.05
C PRO A 354 -34.48 11.00 5.85
N LEU A 355 -34.02 10.38 4.75
CA LEU A 355 -33.70 11.06 3.49
C LEU A 355 -34.91 11.21 2.56
N SER A 356 -36.02 10.51 2.83
CA SER A 356 -37.20 10.52 1.97
C SER A 356 -37.75 11.96 1.83
N GLY A 357 -37.91 12.42 0.58
CA GLY A 357 -38.39 13.76 0.25
C GLY A 357 -37.34 14.88 0.36
N ARG A 358 -36.24 14.67 1.09
CA ARG A 358 -35.16 15.66 1.24
C ARG A 358 -34.39 15.86 -0.07
N LEU A 359 -33.73 17.00 -0.19
CA LEU A 359 -32.79 17.29 -1.26
C LEU A 359 -31.35 16.97 -0.83
N ILE A 360 -30.62 16.22 -1.67
CA ILE A 360 -29.18 16.00 -1.53
C ILE A 360 -28.46 16.62 -2.71
N VAL A 361 -27.55 17.56 -2.42
CA VAL A 361 -26.65 18.16 -3.37
C VAL A 361 -25.33 17.40 -3.34
N VAL A 362 -25.10 16.57 -4.35
CA VAL A 362 -23.88 15.78 -4.51
C VAL A 362 -22.86 16.59 -5.31
N VAL A 363 -21.70 16.86 -4.70
CA VAL A 363 -20.59 17.54 -5.38
C VAL A 363 -19.62 16.50 -5.94
N GLY A 364 -19.44 16.51 -7.25
CA GLY A 364 -18.66 15.55 -8.02
C GLY A 364 -19.52 14.68 -8.93
N ALA A 365 -18.86 13.98 -9.85
CA ALA A 365 -19.51 13.01 -10.76
C ALA A 365 -18.66 11.74 -10.98
N GLY A 366 -17.73 11.45 -10.05
CA GLY A 366 -16.89 10.24 -10.04
C GLY A 366 -17.60 9.03 -9.40
N GLY A 367 -16.88 7.92 -9.21
CA GLY A 367 -17.45 6.68 -8.66
C GLY A 367 -18.15 6.85 -7.30
N ALA A 368 -17.56 7.61 -6.37
CA ALA A 368 -18.19 7.91 -5.08
C ALA A 368 -19.47 8.76 -5.23
N ALA A 369 -19.45 9.77 -6.11
CA ALA A 369 -20.62 10.59 -6.40
C ALA A 369 -21.76 9.76 -7.02
N LYS A 370 -21.44 8.83 -7.94
CA LYS A 370 -22.41 7.89 -8.51
C LYS A 370 -23.06 7.03 -7.41
N ALA A 371 -22.26 6.51 -6.48
CA ALA A 371 -22.73 5.68 -5.38
C ALA A 371 -23.66 6.47 -4.43
N ILE A 372 -23.25 7.69 -4.02
CA ILE A 372 -24.05 8.57 -3.16
C ILE A 372 -25.36 8.97 -3.84
N ALA A 373 -25.31 9.41 -5.10
CA ALA A 373 -26.49 9.83 -5.84
C ALA A 373 -27.50 8.67 -6.03
N TYR A 374 -27.01 7.47 -6.36
CA TYR A 374 -27.84 6.27 -6.45
C TYR A 374 -28.48 5.92 -5.10
N GLY A 375 -27.68 5.89 -4.03
CA GLY A 375 -28.16 5.57 -2.70
C GLY A 375 -29.21 6.58 -2.20
N ALA A 376 -28.99 7.86 -2.44
CA ALA A 376 -29.92 8.95 -2.12
C ALA A 376 -31.27 8.74 -2.80
N LYS A 377 -31.27 8.50 -4.12
CA LYS A 377 -32.48 8.18 -4.90
C LYS A 377 -33.20 6.96 -4.32
N LYS A 378 -32.46 5.88 -4.00
CA LYS A 378 -33.03 4.65 -3.46
C LYS A 378 -33.71 4.84 -2.10
N LYS A 379 -33.26 5.82 -1.32
CA LYS A 379 -33.89 6.22 -0.06
C LYS A 379 -35.01 7.26 -0.21
N GLY A 380 -35.36 7.64 -1.44
CA GLY A 380 -36.45 8.58 -1.74
C GLY A 380 -36.05 10.05 -1.72
N ALA A 381 -34.75 10.37 -1.70
CA ALA A 381 -34.28 11.75 -1.79
C ALA A 381 -34.31 12.26 -3.24
N ARG A 382 -34.51 13.57 -3.39
CA ARG A 382 -34.22 14.28 -4.65
C ARG A 382 -32.73 14.58 -4.71
N VAL A 383 -32.16 14.55 -5.91
CA VAL A 383 -30.72 14.70 -6.10
C VAL A 383 -30.42 15.87 -7.04
N VAL A 384 -29.50 16.73 -6.62
CA VAL A 384 -28.81 17.69 -7.50
C VAL A 384 -27.34 17.26 -7.59
N VAL A 385 -26.79 17.23 -8.79
CA VAL A 385 -25.38 16.90 -9.04
C VAL A 385 -24.66 18.16 -9.49
N ALA A 386 -23.70 18.62 -8.68
CA ALA A 386 -22.84 19.74 -9.01
C ALA A 386 -21.44 19.24 -9.39
N ASN A 387 -20.94 19.57 -10.58
CA ASN A 387 -19.61 19.11 -11.00
C ASN A 387 -18.88 20.15 -11.86
N ARG A 388 -17.54 20.10 -11.85
CA ARG A 388 -16.68 20.98 -12.66
C ARG A 388 -16.91 20.78 -14.16
N THR A 389 -16.97 19.53 -14.60
CA THR A 389 -17.36 19.17 -15.97
C THR A 389 -18.86 18.97 -15.99
N TYR A 390 -19.60 19.93 -16.54
CA TYR A 390 -21.06 19.99 -16.45
C TYR A 390 -21.73 18.78 -17.11
N GLU A 391 -21.19 18.29 -18.21
CA GLU A 391 -21.71 17.15 -18.97
C GLU A 391 -21.73 15.86 -18.13
N LYS A 392 -20.71 15.68 -17.25
CA LYS A 392 -20.68 14.59 -16.29
C LYS A 392 -21.77 14.74 -15.21
N ALA A 393 -22.07 15.98 -14.81
CA ALA A 393 -23.16 16.27 -13.88
C ALA A 393 -24.51 15.90 -14.50
N VAL A 394 -24.77 16.34 -15.74
CA VAL A 394 -25.97 16.01 -16.52
C VAL A 394 -26.15 14.51 -16.66
N THR A 395 -25.08 13.80 -17.04
CA THR A 395 -25.12 12.35 -17.19
C THR A 395 -25.54 11.65 -15.90
N LEU A 396 -24.91 12.00 -14.77
CA LEU A 396 -25.25 11.40 -13.48
C LEU A 396 -26.65 11.81 -13.00
N ALA A 397 -27.01 13.09 -13.11
CA ALA A 397 -28.33 13.58 -12.75
C ALA A 397 -29.44 12.83 -13.50
N ASN A 398 -29.32 12.67 -14.81
CA ASN A 398 -30.29 11.93 -15.63
C ASN A 398 -30.40 10.46 -15.19
N ALA A 399 -29.28 9.79 -14.88
CA ALA A 399 -29.29 8.41 -14.41
C ALA A 399 -30.08 8.22 -13.10
N VAL A 400 -30.09 9.23 -12.23
CA VAL A 400 -30.82 9.20 -10.97
C VAL A 400 -32.18 9.93 -11.01
N GLY A 401 -32.55 10.56 -12.13
CA GLY A 401 -33.75 11.39 -12.23
C GLY A 401 -33.67 12.69 -11.43
N GLY A 402 -32.45 13.21 -11.26
CA GLY A 402 -32.14 14.44 -10.55
C GLY A 402 -31.89 15.63 -11.49
N GLN A 403 -31.32 16.69 -10.93
CA GLN A 403 -30.96 17.91 -11.66
C GLN A 403 -29.44 18.10 -11.69
N ALA A 404 -28.93 18.75 -12.74
CA ALA A 404 -27.51 19.04 -12.88
C ALA A 404 -27.21 20.53 -12.68
N LEU A 405 -26.09 20.81 -12.01
CA LEU A 405 -25.62 22.15 -11.69
C LEU A 405 -24.14 22.27 -12.09
N ARG A 406 -23.71 23.45 -12.59
CA ARG A 406 -22.27 23.71 -12.73
C ARG A 406 -21.71 23.96 -11.34
N LEU A 407 -20.51 23.46 -11.07
CA LEU A 407 -19.88 23.69 -9.75
C LEU A 407 -19.79 25.19 -9.40
N ALA A 408 -19.55 26.06 -10.39
CA ALA A 408 -19.49 27.51 -10.19
C ALA A 408 -20.82 28.11 -9.70
N ASP A 409 -21.96 27.52 -10.08
CA ASP A 409 -23.28 28.03 -9.71
C ASP A 409 -23.67 27.64 -8.26
N LEU A 410 -22.93 26.69 -7.66
CA LEU A 410 -23.22 26.15 -6.34
C LEU A 410 -23.06 27.20 -5.22
N GLU A 411 -22.22 28.22 -5.40
CA GLU A 411 -22.07 29.33 -4.45
C GLU A 411 -23.35 30.17 -4.31
N ASN A 412 -24.13 30.27 -5.39
CA ASN A 412 -25.35 31.07 -5.49
C ASN A 412 -26.61 30.21 -5.36
N PHE A 413 -26.45 28.89 -5.27
CA PHE A 413 -27.56 27.97 -5.03
C PHE A 413 -28.14 28.22 -3.63
N ARG A 414 -29.46 28.40 -3.57
CA ARG A 414 -30.23 28.60 -2.35
C ARG A 414 -31.25 27.48 -2.24
N PRO A 415 -30.85 26.32 -1.71
CA PRO A 415 -31.76 25.20 -1.56
C PRO A 415 -32.83 25.47 -0.49
N GLU A 416 -33.85 24.62 -0.47
CA GLU A 416 -34.84 24.58 0.60
C GLU A 416 -34.24 24.10 1.94
N GLU A 417 -34.90 24.43 3.04
CA GLU A 417 -34.58 23.93 4.39
C GLU A 417 -34.56 22.38 4.42
N GLY A 418 -33.66 21.77 5.20
CA GLY A 418 -33.54 20.31 5.24
C GLY A 418 -32.55 19.74 4.23
N THR A 419 -31.93 20.58 3.39
CA THR A 419 -31.01 20.13 2.31
C THR A 419 -29.66 19.67 2.86
N ILE A 420 -29.13 18.62 2.24
CA ILE A 420 -27.85 17.99 2.58
C ILE A 420 -26.83 18.27 1.49
N LEU A 421 -25.65 18.75 1.85
CA LEU A 421 -24.50 18.85 0.94
C LEU A 421 -23.60 17.62 1.12
N ALA A 422 -23.28 16.93 0.04
CA ALA A 422 -22.42 15.74 0.05
C ALA A 422 -21.23 15.93 -0.89
N ASN A 423 -20.04 16.23 -0.36
CA ASN A 423 -18.82 16.27 -1.16
C ASN A 423 -18.33 14.85 -1.47
N ALA A 424 -18.21 14.53 -2.76
CA ALA A 424 -17.70 13.27 -3.27
C ALA A 424 -16.51 13.47 -4.22
N THR A 425 -15.85 14.62 -4.12
CA THR A 425 -14.60 14.95 -4.83
C THR A 425 -13.38 14.71 -3.94
N SER A 426 -12.18 14.87 -4.49
CA SER A 426 -10.92 14.87 -3.73
C SER A 426 -10.52 16.26 -3.19
N LEU A 427 -11.37 17.29 -3.31
CA LEU A 427 -11.06 18.61 -2.76
C LEU A 427 -11.03 18.55 -1.23
N GLY A 428 -9.96 19.09 -0.64
CA GLY A 428 -9.73 19.05 0.81
C GLY A 428 -8.91 17.83 1.26
N MET A 429 -8.61 16.89 0.36
CA MET A 429 -7.75 15.74 0.64
C MET A 429 -6.27 16.15 0.69
N TYR A 430 -5.50 15.57 1.60
CA TYR A 430 -4.05 15.80 1.70
C TYR A 430 -3.34 15.51 0.34
N PRO A 431 -2.36 16.32 -0.08
CA PRO A 431 -1.79 17.49 0.61
C PRO A 431 -2.59 18.80 0.45
N ASN A 432 -3.65 18.80 -0.36
CA ASN A 432 -4.44 19.99 -0.70
C ASN A 432 -5.55 20.27 0.33
N VAL A 433 -5.17 20.39 1.60
CA VAL A 433 -6.09 20.49 2.75
C VAL A 433 -6.93 21.77 2.79
N ASP A 434 -6.50 22.81 2.08
CA ASP A 434 -7.22 24.09 1.98
C ASP A 434 -8.28 24.13 0.88
N GLY A 435 -8.41 23.06 0.09
CA GLY A 435 -9.47 22.92 -0.90
C GLY A 435 -10.86 22.82 -0.25
N THR A 436 -11.86 23.46 -0.85
CA THR A 436 -13.28 23.30 -0.50
C THR A 436 -14.13 23.40 -1.76
N PRO A 437 -15.22 22.60 -1.90
CA PRO A 437 -16.10 22.68 -3.07
C PRO A 437 -17.00 23.92 -3.10
N VAL A 438 -17.24 24.56 -1.95
CA VAL A 438 -18.13 25.72 -1.82
C VAL A 438 -17.53 26.78 -0.91
N PRO A 439 -17.84 28.07 -1.14
CA PRO A 439 -17.47 29.12 -0.20
C PRO A 439 -18.18 28.96 1.14
N LYS A 440 -17.48 29.29 2.23
CA LYS A 440 -17.99 29.31 3.60
C LYS A 440 -19.41 29.89 3.76
N LYS A 441 -19.72 30.99 3.07
CA LYS A 441 -21.03 31.68 3.13
C LYS A 441 -22.20 30.86 2.58
N ALA A 442 -21.94 29.89 1.69
CA ALA A 442 -22.99 29.04 1.13
C ALA A 442 -23.39 27.92 2.11
N LEU A 443 -22.56 27.62 3.11
CA LEU A 443 -22.79 26.50 4.03
C LEU A 443 -23.99 26.71 4.95
N SER A 444 -24.35 27.96 5.26
CA SER A 444 -25.51 28.28 6.08
C SER A 444 -26.86 27.89 5.47
N PHE A 445 -26.91 27.50 4.19
CA PHE A 445 -28.13 27.02 3.53
C PHE A 445 -28.33 25.50 3.63
N TYR A 446 -27.45 24.79 4.33
CA TYR A 446 -27.52 23.34 4.47
C TYR A 446 -27.70 22.93 5.93
N ASP A 447 -28.48 21.88 6.16
CA ASP A 447 -28.70 21.31 7.50
C ASP A 447 -27.59 20.32 7.87
N VAL A 448 -27.10 19.59 6.87
CA VAL A 448 -26.05 18.58 7.01
C VAL A 448 -25.03 18.74 5.90
N VAL A 449 -23.75 18.68 6.28
CA VAL A 449 -22.61 18.63 5.35
C VAL A 449 -21.85 17.33 5.57
N PHE A 450 -21.85 16.48 4.56
CA PHE A 450 -21.07 15.26 4.46
C PHE A 450 -19.87 15.48 3.55
N ASP A 451 -18.73 14.92 3.94
CA ASP A 451 -17.51 14.92 3.11
C ASP A 451 -16.95 13.51 3.01
N ALA A 452 -16.84 12.97 1.79
CA ALA A 452 -16.25 11.64 1.56
C ALA A 452 -14.73 11.62 1.80
N VAL A 453 -14.07 12.77 1.82
CA VAL A 453 -12.66 12.87 2.21
C VAL A 453 -12.51 12.53 3.69
N TYR A 454 -11.68 11.54 3.99
CA TYR A 454 -11.40 11.09 5.36
C TYR A 454 -9.99 11.44 5.85
N ALA A 455 -9.12 11.92 4.96
CA ALA A 455 -7.73 12.29 5.26
C ALA A 455 -7.46 13.71 4.72
N PRO A 456 -7.50 14.75 5.58
CA PRO A 456 -7.64 14.71 7.03
C PRO A 456 -9.08 14.41 7.52
N LYS A 457 -9.21 13.89 8.76
CA LYS A 457 -10.52 13.67 9.42
C LYS A 457 -11.43 14.89 9.46
N VAL A 458 -10.87 16.08 9.60
CA VAL A 458 -11.59 17.37 9.59
C VAL A 458 -11.08 18.22 8.43
N THR A 459 -11.78 18.17 7.30
CA THR A 459 -11.48 19.00 6.12
C THR A 459 -11.85 20.46 6.35
N ARG A 460 -11.37 21.34 5.48
CA ARG A 460 -11.82 22.74 5.44
C ARG A 460 -13.35 22.85 5.33
N LEU A 461 -13.97 22.03 4.48
CA LEU A 461 -15.42 22.00 4.29
C LEU A 461 -16.15 21.72 5.62
N LEU A 462 -15.77 20.65 6.31
CA LEU A 462 -16.40 20.26 7.58
C LEU A 462 -16.15 21.30 8.68
N ARG A 463 -14.94 21.87 8.74
CA ARG A 463 -14.61 22.95 9.69
C ARG A 463 -15.49 24.18 9.48
N GLU A 464 -15.57 24.68 8.26
CA GLU A 464 -16.36 25.87 7.92
C GLU A 464 -17.87 25.65 8.08
N ALA A 465 -18.35 24.42 7.87
CA ALA A 465 -19.75 24.05 8.12
C ALA A 465 -20.08 24.07 9.61
N LYS A 466 -19.22 23.49 10.44
CA LYS A 466 -19.38 23.49 11.90
C LYS A 466 -19.38 24.91 12.48
N GLU A 467 -18.59 25.83 11.92
CA GLU A 467 -18.58 27.25 12.30
C GLU A 467 -19.93 27.95 12.04
N HIS A 468 -20.79 27.42 11.18
CA HIS A 468 -22.16 27.88 10.94
C HIS A 468 -23.22 27.13 11.75
N GLY A 469 -22.81 26.27 12.69
CA GLY A 469 -23.74 25.42 13.45
C GLY A 469 -24.36 24.29 12.61
N VAL A 470 -23.85 24.05 11.40
CA VAL A 470 -24.33 22.99 10.52
C VAL A 470 -23.84 21.64 11.01
N LYS A 471 -24.68 20.62 10.91
CA LYS A 471 -24.33 19.26 11.30
C LYS A 471 -23.33 18.68 10.31
N VAL A 472 -22.27 18.05 10.81
CA VAL A 472 -21.18 17.53 9.97
C VAL A 472 -21.07 16.02 10.07
N VAL A 473 -20.85 15.37 8.93
CA VAL A 473 -20.59 13.93 8.85
C VAL A 473 -19.24 13.71 8.17
N SER A 474 -18.29 13.16 8.93
CA SER A 474 -16.92 12.94 8.46
C SER A 474 -16.82 11.76 7.50
N GLY A 475 -15.89 11.82 6.55
CA GLY A 475 -15.61 10.72 5.62
C GLY A 475 -15.11 9.45 6.32
N VAL A 476 -14.61 9.56 7.55
CA VAL A 476 -14.22 8.41 8.38
C VAL A 476 -15.40 7.46 8.59
N GLU A 477 -16.60 8.01 8.76
CA GLU A 477 -17.84 7.25 8.94
C GLU A 477 -18.22 6.45 7.68
N MET A 478 -18.02 7.03 6.50
CA MET A 478 -18.17 6.31 5.24
C MET A 478 -17.07 5.26 5.07
N PHE A 479 -15.81 5.62 5.36
CA PHE A 479 -14.63 4.78 5.19
C PHE A 479 -14.73 3.46 5.98
N VAL A 480 -15.14 3.51 7.24
CA VAL A 480 -15.34 2.32 8.07
C VAL A 480 -16.48 1.45 7.52
N ARG A 481 -17.66 2.04 7.28
CA ARG A 481 -18.84 1.27 6.86
C ARG A 481 -18.65 0.60 5.49
N GLN A 482 -18.00 1.28 4.53
CA GLN A 482 -17.70 0.66 3.23
C GLN A 482 -16.65 -0.46 3.35
N ALA A 483 -15.70 -0.33 4.28
CA ALA A 483 -14.66 -1.31 4.53
C ALA A 483 -15.21 -2.58 5.20
N MET A 484 -16.24 -2.44 6.04
CA MET A 484 -16.97 -3.58 6.61
C MET A 484 -17.59 -4.44 5.50
N GLY A 485 -18.32 -3.82 4.57
CA GLY A 485 -18.89 -4.55 3.43
C GLY A 485 -17.82 -5.20 2.53
N GLN A 486 -16.68 -4.52 2.34
CA GLN A 486 -15.53 -5.10 1.64
C GLN A 486 -14.98 -6.33 2.35
N PHE A 487 -14.79 -6.25 3.67
CA PHE A 487 -14.28 -7.34 4.48
C PHE A 487 -15.18 -8.57 4.39
N GLU A 488 -16.49 -8.40 4.51
CA GLU A 488 -17.47 -9.48 4.36
C GLU A 488 -17.39 -10.13 2.97
N HIS A 489 -17.27 -9.32 1.91
CA HIS A 489 -17.10 -9.83 0.55
C HIS A 489 -15.79 -10.60 0.35
N PHE A 490 -14.67 -10.11 0.88
CA PHE A 490 -13.35 -10.75 0.74
C PHE A 490 -13.23 -12.05 1.55
N THR A 491 -13.91 -12.14 2.69
CA THR A 491 -13.83 -13.28 3.61
C THR A 491 -14.92 -14.32 3.36
N GLY A 492 -15.82 -14.10 2.39
CA GLY A 492 -16.91 -15.03 2.10
C GLY A 492 -18.05 -14.98 3.10
N GLY A 493 -18.25 -13.84 3.77
CA GLY A 493 -19.38 -13.59 4.68
C GLY A 493 -19.04 -13.63 6.16
N ILE A 494 -17.75 -13.58 6.55
CA ILE A 494 -17.39 -13.37 7.96
C ILE A 494 -17.80 -11.94 8.32
N GLU A 495 -18.58 -11.80 9.38
CA GLU A 495 -19.03 -10.50 9.90
C GLU A 495 -17.82 -9.62 10.22
N ALA A 496 -17.86 -8.36 9.76
CA ALA A 496 -16.77 -7.43 10.00
C ALA A 496 -16.68 -7.05 11.49
N PRO A 497 -15.48 -7.07 12.10
CA PRO A 497 -15.29 -6.65 13.50
C PRO A 497 -15.42 -5.12 13.64
N GLU A 498 -16.64 -4.61 13.64
CA GLU A 498 -16.96 -3.17 13.58
C GLU A 498 -16.25 -2.37 14.67
N SER A 499 -16.28 -2.83 15.93
CA SER A 499 -15.67 -2.12 17.05
C SER A 499 -14.17 -1.91 16.82
N LEU A 500 -13.47 -2.93 16.34
CA LEU A 500 -12.05 -2.86 16.02
C LEU A 500 -11.80 -1.94 14.82
N MET A 501 -12.61 -2.03 13.77
CA MET A 501 -12.49 -1.15 12.60
C MET A 501 -12.64 0.33 12.98
N ARG A 502 -13.59 0.66 13.86
CA ARG A 502 -13.79 2.01 14.37
C ARG A 502 -12.63 2.49 15.24
N GLU A 503 -12.09 1.62 16.10
CA GLU A 503 -10.91 1.93 16.92
C GLU A 503 -9.70 2.28 16.04
N ILE A 504 -9.40 1.44 15.04
CA ILE A 504 -8.30 1.67 14.10
C ILE A 504 -8.53 2.97 13.33
N ALA A 505 -9.73 3.19 12.79
CA ALA A 505 -10.02 4.43 12.08
C ALA A 505 -9.79 5.65 12.99
N ALA A 506 -10.22 5.61 14.26
CA ALA A 506 -10.02 6.71 15.20
C ALA A 506 -8.54 7.01 15.49
N GLN A 507 -7.66 6.01 15.46
CA GLN A 507 -6.21 6.17 15.69
C GLN A 507 -5.45 6.70 14.48
N TYR A 508 -5.90 6.38 13.26
CA TYR A 508 -5.09 6.56 12.04
C TYR A 508 -5.66 7.54 11.00
N THR A 509 -6.80 8.19 11.24
CA THR A 509 -7.42 9.18 10.31
C THR A 509 -7.51 10.60 10.86
#